data_AF-A0A151IHJ3-F1
#
_entry.id   AF-A0A151IHJ3-F1
#
_cell.length_a   1.000
_cell.length_b   1.000
_cell.length_c   1.000
_cell.angle_alpha   90.00
_cell.angle_beta   90.00
_cell.angle_gamma   90.00
#
_symmetry.space_group_name_H-M   'P 1'
#
loop_
_entity.id
_entity.type
_entity.pdbx_description
1 polymer ?
#
loop_
_entity_poly.entity_id
_entity_poly.type
_entity_poly.pdbx_seq_one_letter_code
_entity_poly.pdbx_strand_id
1 'polypeptide(L)' 'MDDQNQEFAYEYCEENTDTMLIDLVKNFPYLYDKSQTDFKNTHKKDCAWMKISSILKLTGNLLYK' A
#
# COMPACT_ATOMS: atom_id res chain seq x y z
N MET A 1 -0.70 15.09 41.17
CA MET A 1 -1.38 13.96 40.53
C MET A 1 -1.09 14.15 39.06
N ASP A 2 0.12 13.73 38.69
CA ASP A 2 0.77 14.09 37.46
C ASP A 2 0.10 13.42 36.27
N ASP A 3 -0.04 14.23 35.22
CA ASP A 3 -0.34 13.88 33.86
C ASP A 3 0.24 12.52 33.45
N GLN A 4 -0.64 11.55 33.27
CA GLN A 4 -0.38 10.40 32.42
C GLN A 4 -1.44 10.36 31.32
N ASN A 5 -1.50 11.45 30.55
CA ASN A 5 -1.88 11.35 29.16
C ASN A 5 -0.69 10.72 28.43
N GLN A 6 -0.55 9.40 28.57
CA GLN A 6 0.35 8.61 27.73
C GLN A 6 -0.27 8.62 26.33
N GLU A 7 0.01 9.69 25.59
CA GLU A 7 -0.16 9.79 24.16
C GLU A 7 0.63 8.63 23.54
N PHE A 8 -0.03 7.49 23.34
CA PHE A 8 0.47 6.42 22.51
C PHE A 8 0.50 6.96 21.09
N ALA A 9 1.56 7.70 20.76
CA ALA A 9 1.90 8.02 19.39
C ALA A 9 2.09 6.69 18.67
N TYR A 10 1.10 6.29 17.89
CA TYR A 10 1.21 5.15 16.99
C TYR A 10 2.35 5.49 16.03
N GLU A 11 3.48 4.83 16.22
CA GLU A 11 4.64 4.97 15.35
C GLU A 11 4.21 4.53 13.94
N TYR A 12 4.21 5.47 13.01
CA TYR A 12 4.04 5.18 11.60
C TYR A 12 5.25 4.37 11.15
N CYS A 13 5.17 3.04 11.23
CA CYS A 13 6.22 2.16 10.71
C CYS A 13 6.14 2.15 9.18
N GLU A 14 6.86 3.09 8.55
CA GLU A 14 7.08 3.20 7.10
C GLU A 14 7.43 1.83 6.48
N GLU A 15 8.23 1.01 7.19
CA GLU A 15 8.61 -0.35 6.78
C GLU A 15 7.42 -1.30 6.52
N ASN A 16 6.30 -1.15 7.24
CA ASN A 16 5.15 -2.03 7.08
C ASN A 16 4.38 -1.72 5.78
N THR A 17 4.22 -0.42 5.48
CA THR A 17 3.48 0.03 4.29
C THR A 17 4.26 -0.28 3.01
N ASP A 18 5.57 -0.09 3.03
CA ASP A 18 6.44 -0.37 1.88
C ASP A 18 6.50 -1.87 1.57
N THR A 19 6.60 -2.71 2.60
CA THR A 19 6.58 -4.18 2.41
C THR A 19 5.26 -4.62 1.77
N MET A 20 4.13 -4.10 2.26
CA MET A 20 2.81 -4.39 1.67
C MET A 20 2.69 -3.88 0.24
N LEU A 21 3.19 -2.68 -0.06
CA LEU A 21 3.22 -2.14 -1.41
C LEU A 21 4.01 -3.04 -2.36
N ILE A 22 5.21 -3.48 -1.95
CA ILE A 22 6.06 -4.38 -2.73
C ILE A 22 5.32 -5.68 -3.03
N ASP A 23 4.68 -6.30 -2.03
CA ASP A 23 3.95 -7.55 -2.22
C ASP A 23 2.73 -7.39 -3.11
N LEU A 24 2.02 -6.26 -3.02
CA LEU A 24 0.91 -5.95 -3.91
C LEU A 24 1.39 -5.76 -5.35
N VAL A 25 2.49 -5.04 -5.57
CA VAL A 25 3.07 -4.80 -6.91
C VAL A 25 3.51 -6.11 -7.58
N LYS A 26 4.07 -7.07 -6.83
CA LYS A 26 4.46 -8.40 -7.36
C LYS A 26 3.30 -9.15 -8.03
N ASN A 27 2.05 -8.90 -7.63
CA ASN A 27 0.87 -9.52 -8.25
C ASN A 27 0.54 -8.95 -9.64
N PHE A 28 1.19 -7.85 -10.03
CA PHE A 28 0.96 -7.17 -11.31
C PHE A 28 2.30 -7.00 -12.05
N PRO A 29 2.89 -8.10 -12.56
CA PRO A 29 4.23 -8.07 -13.15
C PRO A 29 4.36 -7.09 -14.31
N TYR A 30 3.28 -6.82 -15.06
CA TYR A 30 3.27 -5.83 -16.13
C TYR A 30 3.52 -4.38 -15.67
N LEU A 31 3.52 -4.11 -14.36
CA LEU A 31 3.96 -2.83 -13.82
C LEU A 31 5.48 -2.63 -13.95
N TYR A 32 6.30 -3.67 -13.82
CA TYR A 32 7.76 -3.56 -13.73
C TYR A 32 8.54 -4.47 -14.70
N ASP A 33 7.96 -5.59 -15.14
CA ASP A 33 8.59 -6.52 -16.05
C ASP A 33 8.27 -6.14 -17.52
N LYS A 34 9.32 -5.73 -18.24
CA LYS A 34 9.26 -5.28 -19.64
C LYS A 34 8.91 -6.40 -20.62
N SER A 35 9.04 -7.67 -20.23
CA SER A 35 8.70 -8.82 -21.06
C SER A 35 7.20 -9.10 -21.11
N GLN A 36 6.43 -8.53 -20.18
CA GLN A 36 4.97 -8.71 -20.13
C GLN A 36 4.29 -8.05 -21.32
N THR A 37 3.36 -8.77 -21.94
CA THR A 37 2.60 -8.27 -23.10
C THR A 37 1.89 -6.94 -22.81
N ASP A 38 1.41 -6.78 -21.57
CA ASP A 38 0.71 -5.58 -21.12
C ASP A 38 1.63 -4.48 -20.57
N PHE A 39 2.96 -4.61 -20.64
CA PHE A 39 3.88 -3.61 -20.06
C PHE A 39 3.70 -2.20 -20.64
N LYS A 40 3.21 -2.08 -21.89
CA LYS A 40 2.91 -0.79 -22.52
C LYS A 40 1.45 -0.36 -22.37
N ASN A 41 0.60 -1.18 -21.75
CA ASN A 41 -0.83 -0.90 -21.60
C ASN A 41 -1.06 0.03 -20.40
N THR A 42 -1.02 1.34 -20.66
CA THR A 42 -1.20 2.38 -19.62
C THR A 42 -2.51 2.23 -18.86
N HIS A 43 -3.61 1.95 -19.55
CA HIS A 43 -4.92 1.74 -18.92
C HIS A 43 -4.89 0.58 -17.90
N LYS A 44 -4.27 -0.56 -18.23
CA LYS A 44 -4.12 -1.67 -17.26
C LYS A 44 -3.26 -1.28 -16.07
N LYS A 45 -2.21 -0.48 -16.28
CA LYS A 45 -1.35 0.02 -15.19
C LYS A 45 -2.14 0.94 -14.26
N ASP A 46 -2.93 1.85 -14.80
CA ASP A 46 -3.76 2.76 -14.00
C ASP A 46 -4.79 1.99 -13.17
N CYS A 47 -5.46 1.00 -13.77
CA CYS A 47 -6.37 0.12 -13.04
C CYS A 47 -5.66 -0.66 -11.92
N ALA A 48 -4.44 -1.16 -12.15
CA ALA A 48 -3.68 -1.86 -11.13
C ALA A 48 -3.30 -0.94 -9.97
N TRP A 49 -2.77 0.25 -10.25
CA TRP A 49 -2.43 1.24 -9.22
C TRP A 49 -3.66 1.69 -8.43
N MET A 50 -4.80 1.86 -9.08
CA MET A 50 -6.06 2.15 -8.39
C MET A 50 -6.44 1.03 -7.41
N LYS A 51 -6.31 -0.24 -7.81
CA LYS A 51 -6.55 -1.40 -6.93
C LYS A 51 -5.59 -1.43 -5.74
N ILE A 52 -4.29 -1.26 -5.98
CA ILE A 52 -3.26 -1.23 -4.93
C ILE A 52 -3.57 -0.13 -3.91
N SER A 53 -3.87 1.07 -4.40
CA SER A 53 -4.19 2.22 -3.54
C SER A 53 -5.43 1.98 -2.67
N SER A 54 -6.46 1.33 -3.21
CA SER A 54 -7.66 0.98 -2.46
C SER A 54 -7.36 -0.04 -1.36
N ILE A 55 -6.54 -1.05 -1.64
CA ILE A 55 -6.14 -2.05 -0.65
C ILE A 55 -5.35 -1.41 0.49
N LEU A 56 -4.35 -0.57 0.16
CA LEU A 56 -3.53 0.13 1.17
C LEU A 56 -4.38 1.07 2.05
N LYS A 57 -5.39 1.73 1.48
CA LYS A 57 -6.34 2.53 2.25
C LYS A 57 -7.22 1.68 3.17
N LEU A 58 -7.67 0.51 2.70
CA LEU A 58 -8.45 -0.41 3.52
C LEU A 58 -7.61 -0.96 4.67
N THR A 59 -6.34 -1.28 4.46
CA THR A 59 -5.45 -1.77 5.51
C THR A 59 -5.12 -0.67 6.53
N GLY A 60 -5.04 0.60 6.11
CA GLY A 60 -4.91 1.74 7.01
C GLY A 60 -6.20 2.09 7.79
N ASN A 61 -7.38 1.85 7.21
CA ASN A 61 -8.66 2.17 7.85
C ASN A 61 -9.18 1.08 8.82
N LEU A 62 -8.62 -0.12 8.82
CA LEU A 62 -9.01 -1.20 9.74
C LEU A 62 -8.53 -0.99 11.20
N LEU A 63 -7.75 0.06 11.45
CA LEU A 63 -7.28 0.44 12.81
C LEU A 63 -8.19 1.44 13.54
N TYR A 64 -9.33 1.82 12.96
CA TYR A 64 -10.30 2.72 13.61
C TYR A 64 -11.73 2.15 13.56
N LYS A 65 -12.08 1.31 14.54
CA LYS A 65 -13.47 1.07 14.96
C LYS A 65 -13.55 0.91 16.46
#